data_AF-A0A3C0TXP2-F1
#
_entry.id   AF-A0A3C0TXP2-F1
#
_cell.length_a   1.000
_cell.length_b   1.000
_cell.length_c   1.000
_cell.angle_alpha   90.00
_cell.angle_beta   90.00
_cell.angle_gamma   90.00
#
_symmetry.space_group_name_H-M   'P 1'
#
loop_
_entity.id
_entity.type
_entity.pdbx_description
1 polymer ?
#
loop_
_entity_poly.entity_id
_entity_poly.type
_entity_poly.pdbx_seq_one_letter_code
_entity_poly.pdbx_strand_id
1 'polypeptide(L)' 'MNISLTKRLTAEFTGSAFLLAAIIGSGVMAENLAGGNIALALLANTVSTGAMLAVLILVFGPVSGAHFNPAVSV' A
#
# COMPACT_ATOMS: atom_id res chain seq x y z
N MET A 1 10.89 17.63 14.26
CA MET A 1 12.06 16.75 14.08
C MET A 1 12.49 16.88 12.63
N ASN A 2 13.73 17.30 12.33
CA ASN A 2 14.16 17.46 10.94
C ASN A 2 14.67 16.10 10.41
N ILE A 3 13.77 15.30 9.84
CA ILE A 3 14.11 13.99 9.27
C ILE A 3 14.92 14.21 7.99
N SER A 4 16.06 13.52 7.84
CA SER A 4 16.91 13.66 6.65
C SER A 4 16.20 13.20 5.39
N LEU A 5 16.55 13.81 4.24
CA LEU A 5 15.97 13.44 2.95
C LEU A 5 16.13 11.95 2.65
N THR A 6 17.30 11.38 2.92
CA THR A 6 17.56 9.94 2.74
C THR A 6 16.55 9.09 3.51
N LYS A 7 16.26 9.42 4.78
CA LYS A 7 15.28 8.67 5.58
C LYS A 7 13.86 8.79 5.01
N ARG A 8 13.48 9.98 4.53
CA ARG A 8 12.18 10.20 3.88
C ARG A 8 12.05 9.37 2.60
N LEU A 9 13.09 9.37 1.75
CA LEU A 9 13.10 8.60 0.52
C LEU A 9 13.11 7.08 0.77
N THR A 10 13.85 6.60 1.76
CA THR A 10 13.79 5.18 2.16
C THR A 10 12.39 4.81 2.64
N ALA A 11 11.73 5.65 3.45
CA ALA A 11 10.36 5.41 3.90
C ALA A 11 9.36 5.39 2.73
N GLU A 12 9.45 6.32 1.78
CA GLU A 12 8.62 6.32 0.57
C GLU A 12 8.85 5.09 -0.30
N PHE A 13 10.11 4.71 -0.52
CA PHE A 13 10.46 3.51 -1.29
C PHE A 13 9.92 2.24 -0.64
N THR A 14 10.19 2.05 0.65
CA THR A 14 9.75 0.89 1.41
C THR A 14 8.23 0.82 1.49
N GLY A 15 7.55 1.93 1.77
CA GLY A 15 6.10 1.98 1.80
C GLY A 15 5.47 1.68 0.44
N SER A 16 6.00 2.25 -0.65
CA SER A 16 5.51 1.95 -2.01
C SER A 16 5.72 0.49 -2.38
N ALA A 17 6.86 -0.10 -2.03
CA ALA A 17 7.14 -1.51 -2.30
C ALA A 17 6.18 -2.45 -1.55
N PHE A 18 5.90 -2.18 -0.27
CA PHE A 18 4.93 -2.96 0.50
C PHE A 18 3.50 -2.76 0.00
N LEU A 19 3.12 -1.54 -0.38
CA LEU A 19 1.82 -1.25 -0.94
C LEU A 19 1.61 -2.03 -2.26
N LEU A 20 2.60 -2.01 -3.15
CA LEU A 20 2.59 -2.80 -4.39
C LEU A 20 2.45 -4.30 -4.10
N ALA A 21 3.27 -4.83 -3.19
CA ALA A 21 3.24 -6.25 -2.83
C ALA A 21 1.87 -6.66 -2.28
N ALA A 22 1.24 -5.83 -1.45
CA ALA A 22 -0.08 -6.10 -0.90
C ALA A 22 -1.17 -6.05 -1.98
N ILE A 23 -1.17 -5.04 -2.86
CA ILE A 23 -2.15 -4.91 -3.94
C ILE A 23 -2.09 -6.12 -4.88
N ILE A 24 -0.90 -6.42 -5.42
CA ILE A 24 -0.75 -7.50 -6.40
C ILE A 24 -0.95 -8.86 -5.74
N GLY A 25 -0.34 -9.08 -4.56
CA GLY A 25 -0.44 -10.34 -3.84
C GLY A 25 -1.88 -10.66 -3.42
N SER A 26 -2.61 -9.67 -2.92
CA SER A 26 -4.01 -9.89 -2.53
C SER A 26 -4.95 -10.00 -3.72
N GLY A 27 -4.69 -9.34 -4.85
CA GLY A 27 -5.43 -9.55 -6.09
C GLY A 27 -5.32 -10.99 -6.60
N VAL A 28 -4.09 -11.51 -6.74
CA VAL A 28 -3.85 -12.90 -7.17
C VAL A 28 -4.49 -13.90 -6.20
N MET A 29 -4.34 -13.69 -4.89
CA MET A 29 -4.95 -14.56 -3.89
C MET A 29 -6.48 -14.51 -3.95
N ALA A 30 -7.06 -13.32 -4.11
CA ALA A 30 -8.51 -13.14 -4.17
C ALA A 30 -9.12 -13.86 -5.38
N GLU A 31 -8.48 -13.79 -6.56
CA GLU A 31 -8.91 -14.54 -7.74
C GLU A 31 -8.87 -16.06 -7.51
N ASN A 32 -7.79 -16.57 -6.90
CA ASN A 32 -7.63 -17.98 -6.60
C ASN A 32 -8.67 -18.51 -5.59
N LEU A 33 -9.07 -17.69 -4.62
CA LEU A 33 -10.00 -18.09 -3.55
C LEU A 33 -11.47 -17.86 -3.91
N ALA A 34 -11.78 -16.92 -4.80
CA ALA A 34 -13.16 -16.52 -5.06
C ALA A 34 -13.97 -17.50 -5.92
N GLY A 35 -13.35 -18.56 -6.47
CA GLY A 35 -14.06 -19.63 -7.18
C GLY A 35 -14.86 -19.14 -8.40
N GLY A 36 -14.36 -18.12 -9.10
CA GLY A 36 -15.04 -17.48 -10.24
C GLY A 36 -15.99 -16.32 -9.88
N ASN A 37 -16.20 -16.03 -8.59
CA ASN A 37 -16.98 -14.86 -8.16
C ASN A 37 -16.12 -13.58 -8.20
N ILE A 38 -16.18 -12.86 -9.32
CA ILE A 38 -15.40 -11.63 -9.54
C ILE A 38 -15.74 -10.54 -8.51
N ALA A 39 -17.00 -10.39 -8.13
CA ALA A 39 -17.40 -9.36 -7.16
C ALA A 39 -16.74 -9.58 -5.79
N LEU A 40 -16.66 -10.85 -5.35
CA LEU A 40 -15.97 -11.21 -4.12
C LEU A 40 -14.45 -10.99 -4.23
N ALA A 41 -13.85 -11.35 -5.36
CA ALA A 41 -12.42 -11.14 -5.58
C ALA A 41 -12.04 -9.65 -5.51
N LEU A 42 -12.82 -8.79 -6.19
CA LEU A 42 -12.63 -7.35 -6.17
C LEU A 42 -12.80 -6.78 -4.77
N LEU A 43 -13.86 -7.18 -4.06
CA LEU A 43 -14.09 -6.73 -2.68
C LEU A 43 -12.91 -7.09 -1.76
N ALA A 44 -12.43 -8.34 -1.82
CA ALA A 44 -11.31 -8.81 -1.01
C ALA A 44 -10.02 -8.03 -1.31
N ASN A 45 -9.70 -7.83 -2.59
CA ASN A 45 -8.53 -7.05 -3.01
C ASN A 45 -8.63 -5.58 -2.56
N THR A 46 -9.78 -4.94 -2.74
CA THR A 46 -10.00 -3.54 -2.33
C THR A 46 -9.84 -3.37 -0.82
N VAL A 47 -10.45 -4.26 -0.01
CA VAL A 47 -10.34 -4.19 1.46
C VAL A 47 -8.89 -4.40 1.91
N SER A 48 -8.20 -5.39 1.33
CA SER A 48 -6.78 -5.65 1.61
C SER A 48 -5.89 -4.45 1.28
N THR A 49 -6.09 -3.84 0.11
CA THR A 49 -5.37 -2.65 -0.33
C THR A 49 -5.59 -1.47 0.61
N GLY A 50 -6.84 -1.18 0.97
CA GLY A 50 -7.18 -0.09 1.89
C GLY A 50 -6.60 -0.31 3.29
N ALA A 51 -6.68 -1.54 3.80
CA ALA A 51 -6.15 -1.89 5.12
C ALA A 51 -4.62 -1.75 5.17
N MET A 52 -3.89 -2.26 4.15
CA MET A 52 -2.44 -2.10 4.09
C MET A 52 -2.04 -0.63 3.97
N LEU A 53 -2.72 0.16 3.13
CA LEU A 53 -2.43 1.59 3.00
C LEU A 53 -2.60 2.31 4.35
N ALA A 54 -3.66 2.01 5.10
CA ALA A 54 -3.86 2.57 6.44
C ALA A 54 -2.70 2.23 7.39
N VAL A 55 -2.25 0.97 7.41
CA VAL A 55 -1.10 0.53 8.20
C VAL A 55 0.16 1.29 7.80
N LEU A 56 0.45 1.40 6.50
CA LEU A 56 1.65 2.08 6.01
C LEU A 56 1.65 3.59 6.31
N ILE A 57 0.47 4.24 6.24
CA ILE A 57 0.31 5.64 6.65
C ILE A 57 0.61 5.80 8.14
N LEU A 58 0.08 4.93 9.00
CA LEU A 58 0.32 5.00 10.44
C LEU A 58 1.80 4.77 10.79
N VAL A 59 2.48 3.89 10.05
CA VAL A 59 3.90 3.55 10.30
C VAL A 59 4.86 4.62 9.78
N PHE A 60 4.67 5.10 8.55
CA PHE A 60 5.65 5.96 7.86
C PHE A 60 5.21 7.42 7.73
N GLY A 61 3.95 7.76 8.02
CA GLY A 61 3.43 9.13 7.98
C GLY A 61 4.29 10.13 8.77
N PRO A 62 4.69 9.82 10.01
CA PRO A 62 5.59 10.69 10.79
C PRO A 62 7.01 10.87 10.20
N VAL A 63 7.41 10.01 9.25
CA VAL A 63 8.75 10.02 8.65
C VAL A 63 8.76 10.77 7.33
N SER A 64 7.91 10.40 6.37
CA SER A 64 7.97 10.94 4.99
C SER A 64 6.77 11.78 4.57
N GLY A 65 5.64 11.66 5.27
CA GLY A 65 4.33 12.10 4.81
C GLY A 65 3.48 10.97 4.21
N ALA A 66 4.07 9.78 4.01
CA ALA A 66 3.40 8.58 3.49
C ALA A 66 2.64 8.79 2.18
N HIS A 67 3.30 9.39 1.18
CA HIS A 67 2.66 9.66 -0.11
C HIS A 67 2.44 8.39 -0.91
N PHE A 68 3.48 7.56 -1.02
CA PHE A 68 3.52 6.29 -1.76
C PHE A 68 2.97 6.34 -3.19
N ASN A 69 2.90 7.54 -3.76
CA ASN A 69 2.29 7.82 -5.05
C ASN A 69 2.80 9.17 -5.57
N PRO A 70 3.41 9.21 -6.77
CA PRO A 70 3.82 10.47 -7.39
C PRO A 70 2.67 11.48 -7.56
N ALA A 71 1.44 11.03 -7.86
CA ALA A 71 0.27 11.89 -8.03
C ALA A 71 -0.25 12.49 -6.70
N VAL A 72 0.18 11.96 -5.56
CA VAL A 72 -0.08 12.57 -4.24
C VAL A 72 1.04 13.55 -3.86
N SER A 73 2.21 13.40 -4.49
CA SER A 73 3.40 14.21 -4.18
C SER A 73 3.47 15.53 -4.96
N VAL A 74 2.63 15.69 -5.99
CA VAL A 74 2.53 16.91 -6.82
C VAL A 74 1.88 18.07 -6.10
#